data_AF-A0A977LEJ9-F1
#
_entry.id   AF-A0A977LEJ9-F1
#
_cell.length_a   1.000
_cell.length_b   1.000
_cell.length_c   1.000
_cell.angle_alpha   90.00
_cell.angle_beta   90.00
_cell.angle_gamma   90.00
#
_symmetry.space_group_name_H-M   'P 1'
#
loop_
_entity.id
_entity.type
_entity.pdbx_description
1 polymer ?
#
loop_
_entity_poly.entity_id
_entity_poly.type
_entity_poly.pdbx_seq_one_letter_code
_entity_poly.pdbx_strand_id
1 'polypeptide(L)' 'MIKTFTQNDLIRLLYHETSEEETREINKALLCDSELQAQYAELKESKEALNGAELQPPPSTVLSILSYARGMHHKL' A
#
# COMPACT_ATOMS: atom_id res chain seq x y z
N MET A 1 -5.20 -25.56 16.76
CA MET A 1 -3.89 -24.92 16.50
C MET A 1 -4.07 -23.43 16.66
N ILE A 2 -3.19 -22.78 17.43
CA ILE A 2 -3.16 -21.31 17.48
C ILE A 2 -2.49 -20.86 16.16
N LYS A 3 -3.20 -20.06 15.36
CA LYS A 3 -2.68 -19.52 14.11
C LYS A 3 -1.88 -18.26 14.46
N THR A 4 -0.55 -18.36 14.40
CA THR A 4 0.34 -17.23 14.71
C THR A 4 0.58 -16.43 13.44
N PHE A 5 0.29 -15.13 13.49
CA PHE A 5 0.57 -14.21 12.37
C PHE A 5 1.94 -13.57 12.55
N THR A 6 2.64 -13.39 11.44
CA THR A 6 3.98 -12.80 11.41
C THR A 6 3.92 -11.38 10.86
N GLN A 7 5.02 -10.64 11.03
CA GLN A 7 5.18 -9.32 10.41
C GLN A 7 4.98 -9.35 8.87
N ASN A 8 5.38 -10.44 8.20
CA ASN A 8 5.15 -10.60 6.75
C ASN A 8 3.66 -10.66 6.41
N ASP A 9 2.85 -11.30 7.25
CA ASP A 9 1.39 -11.35 7.04
C ASP A 9 0.76 -9.97 7.20
N LEU A 10 1.26 -9.17 8.15
CA LEU A 10 0.85 -7.77 8.33
C LEU A 10 1.23 -6.88 7.13
N ILE A 11 2.42 -7.08 6.56
CA ILE A 11 2.85 -6.37 5.35
C ILE A 11 1.96 -6.74 4.16
N ARG A 12 1.70 -8.03 3.94
CA ARG A 12 0.77 -8.50 2.89
C ARG A 12 -0.62 -7.89 3.09
N LEU A 13 -1.14 -7.86 4.33
CA LEU A 13 -2.41 -7.22 4.64
C LEU A 13 -2.39 -5.72 4.29
N LEU A 14 -1.30 -5.00 4.61
CA LEU A 14 -1.14 -3.57 4.34
C LEU A 14 -1.12 -3.22 2.84
N TYR A 15 -0.71 -4.16 1.99
CA TYR A 15 -0.71 -4.03 0.52
C TYR A 15 -1.88 -4.77 -0.15
N HIS A 16 -2.83 -5.30 0.62
CA HIS A 16 -3.99 -6.05 0.11
C HIS A 16 -3.62 -7.32 -0.68
N GLU A 17 -2.52 -7.97 -0.30
CA GLU A 17 -2.00 -9.23 -0.88
C GLU A 17 -2.43 -10.47 -0.09
N THR A 18 -3.53 -10.36 0.65
CA THR A 18 -4.14 -11.41 1.45
C THR A 18 -5.47 -11.83 0.83
N SER A 19 -5.80 -13.13 0.90
CA SER A 19 -7.15 -13.59 0.59
C SER A 19 -8.18 -12.99 1.57
N GLU A 20 -9.47 -13.01 1.22
CA GLU A 20 -10.52 -12.54 2.13
C GLU A 20 -10.51 -13.28 3.47
N GLU A 21 -10.25 -14.59 3.44
CA GLU A 21 -10.20 -15.42 4.63
C GLU A 21 -9.00 -15.08 5.52
N GLU A 22 -7.80 -14.95 4.93
CA GLU A 22 -6.62 -14.47 5.67
C GLU A 22 -6.86 -13.09 6.27
N THR A 23 -7.44 -12.17 5.50
CA THR A 23 -7.75 -10.81 5.94
C THR A 23 -8.66 -10.82 7.17
N ARG A 24 -9.72 -11.63 7.15
CA ARG A 24 -10.64 -11.75 8.30
C ARG A 24 -9.96 -12.31 9.53
N GLU A 25 -9.13 -13.34 9.37
CA GLU A 25 -8.44 -13.97 10.50
C GLU A 25 -7.35 -13.08 11.10
N ILE A 26 -6.57 -12.37 10.27
CA ILE A 26 -5.57 -11.40 10.74
C ILE A 26 -6.26 -10.25 11.48
N ASN A 27 -7.36 -9.71 10.94
CA ASN A 27 -8.12 -8.63 11.61
C ASN A 27 -8.66 -9.07 12.97
N LYS A 28 -9.12 -10.32 13.12
CA LYS A 28 -9.52 -10.85 14.43
C LYS A 28 -8.34 -10.93 15.39
N ALA A 29 -7.17 -11.37 14.94
CA ALA A 29 -5.97 -11.42 15.77
C ALA A 29 -5.54 -10.03 16.23
N LEU A 30 -5.58 -9.03 15.34
CA LEU A 30 -5.26 -7.64 15.67
C LEU A 30 -6.16 -7.03 16.77
N LEU A 31 -7.38 -7.54 16.95
CA LEU A 31 -8.29 -7.10 18.01
C LEU A 31 -7.96 -7.72 19.38
N CYS A 32 -7.34 -8.90 19.39
CA CYS A 32 -7.08 -9.68 20.59
C CYS A 32 -5.61 -9.62 21.05
N ASP A 33 -4.70 -9.22 20.16
CA ASP A 33 -3.26 -9.17 20.39
C ASP A 33 -2.75 -7.73 20.22
N SER A 34 -2.50 -7.07 21.35
CA SER A 34 -2.02 -5.69 21.39
C SER A 34 -0.60 -5.52 20.83
N GLU A 35 0.24 -6.56 20.93
CA GLU A 35 1.61 -6.50 20.40
C GLU A 35 1.57 -6.56 18.86
N LEU A 36 0.77 -7.47 18.32
CA LEU A 36 0.54 -7.57 16.88
C LEU A 36 -0.10 -6.28 16.32
N GLN A 37 -1.04 -5.68 17.06
CA GLN A 37 -1.64 -4.40 16.71
C GLN A 37 -0.61 -3.26 16.67
N ALA A 38 0.28 -3.18 17.66
CA ALA A 38 1.33 -2.17 17.70
C ALA A 38 2.28 -2.30 16.50
N GLN A 39 2.71 -3.52 16.16
CA GLN A 39 3.52 -3.79 14.97
C GLN A 39 2.81 -3.35 13.67
N TYR A 40 1.51 -3.64 13.55
CA TYR A 40 0.72 -3.21 12.39
C TYR A 40 0.64 -1.68 12.27
N ALA A 41 0.47 -0.98 13.40
CA ALA A 41 0.44 0.48 13.43
C ALA A 41 1.77 1.10 12.99
N GLU A 42 2.90 0.57 13.48
CA GLU A 42 4.25 1.02 13.10
C GLU A 42 4.53 0.82 11.61
N LEU A 43 4.13 -0.33 11.05
CA LEU A 43 4.23 -0.61 9.61
C LEU A 43 3.41 0.37 8.77
N LYS A 44 2.19 0.69 9.24
CA LYS A 44 1.30 1.64 8.56
C LYS A 44 1.88 3.05 8.57
N GLU A 45 2.38 3.52 9.71
CA GLU A 45 3.03 4.82 9.82
C GLU A 45 4.26 4.91 8.91
N SER A 46 5.10 3.86 8.89
CA SER A 46 6.25 3.79 7.99
C SER A 46 5.86 3.89 6.52
N LYS A 47 4.78 3.23 6.09
CA LYS A 47 4.24 3.33 4.72
C LYS A 47 3.75 4.76 4.41
N GLU A 48 3.05 5.39 5.34
CA GLU A 48 2.57 6.77 5.16
C GLU A 48 3.74 7.76 5.05
N ALA A 49 4.79 7.59 5.87
CA ALA A 49 6.01 8.40 5.79
C ALA A 49 6.70 8.27 4.42
N LEU A 50 6.75 7.05 3.85
CA LEU A 50 7.32 6.82 2.52
C LEU A 50 6.51 7.47 1.40
N ASN A 51 5.17 7.49 1.52
CA ASN A 51 4.31 8.18 0.55
C ASN A 51 4.49 9.70 0.57
N GLY A 52 4.96 10.27 1.69
CA GLY A 52 5.27 11.70 1.82
C GLY A 52 6.52 12.14 1.05
N ALA A 53 7.32 11.21 0.52
CA ALA A 53 8.44 11.54 -0.34
C ALA A 53 7.93 12.01 -1.72
N GLU A 54 7.69 13.31 -1.88
CA GLU A 54 7.31 13.90 -3.16
C GLU A 54 8.45 13.78 -4.18
N LEU A 55 8.35 12.79 -5.06
CA LEU A 55 9.19 12.66 -6.25
C LEU A 55 8.50 13.35 -7.42
N GLN A 56 9.02 14.50 -7.83
CA GLN A 56 8.53 15.20 -9.00
C GLN A 56 9.27 14.71 -10.26
N PRO A 57 8.56 14.36 -11.34
CA PRO A 57 9.21 14.03 -12.60
C PRO A 57 9.88 15.27 -13.21
N PRO A 58 10.92 15.11 -14.03
CA PRO A 58 11.49 16.22 -14.78
C PRO A 58 10.42 16.91 -15.66
N PRO A 59 10.49 18.24 -15.86
CA PRO A 59 9.52 18.96 -16.69
C PRO A 59 9.39 18.41 -18.13
N SER A 60 10.47 17.88 -18.69
CA SER A 60 10.49 17.26 -20.02
C SER A 60 9.55 16.06 -20.13
N THR A 61 9.47 15.24 -19.09
CA THR A 61 8.56 14.08 -19.04
C THR A 61 7.11 14.52 -19.05
N VAL A 62 6.77 15.52 -18.23
CA VAL A 62 5.41 16.09 -18.17
C VAL A 62 5.02 16.68 -19.53
N LEU A 63 5.92 17.44 -20.16
CA LEU A 63 5.70 18.01 -21.49
C LEU A 63 5.50 16.94 -22.58
N SER A 64 6.24 15.83 -22.50
CA SER A 64 6.13 14.72 -23.44
C SER A 64 4.75 14.04 -23.35
N ILE A 65 4.29 13.76 -22.12
CA ILE A 65 2.96 13.18 -21.85
C ILE A 65 1.85 14.11 -22.36
N LEU A 66 1.93 15.41 -22.04
CA LEU A 66 0.92 16.39 -22.47
C LEU A 66 0.88 16.53 -24.00
N SER A 67 2.03 16.48 -24.66
CA SER A 67 2.12 16.58 -26.12
C SER A 67 1.53 15.35 -26.81
N TYR A 68 1.79 14.16 -26.28
CA TYR A 68 1.15 12.92 -26.74
C TYR A 68 -0.37 12.97 -26.59
N ALA A 69 -0.89 13.35 -25.41
CA ALA A 69 -2.32 13.42 -25.15
C ALA A 69 -3.04 14.42 -26.09
N ARG A 70 -2.43 15.58 -26.35
CA ARG A 70 -2.97 16.56 -27.31
C ARG A 70 -2.98 16.02 -28.74
N GLY A 71 -1.95 15.28 -29.14
CA GLY A 71 -1.87 14.64 -30.46
C GLY A 71 -2.94 13.57 -30.68
N MET A 72 -3.41 12.89 -29.63
CA MET A 72 -4.51 11.91 -29.72
C MET A 72 -5.87 12.56 -30.01
N HIS A 73 -6.13 13.76 -29.47
CA HIS A 73 -7.39 14.47 -29.71
C HIS A 73 -7.56 14.87 -31.19
N HIS A 74 -6.47 14.98 -31.96
CA HIS A 74 -6.53 15.35 -33.39
C HIS A 74 -6.75 14.15 -34.33
N LYS A 75 -6.74 12.91 -33.82
CA LYS A 75 -6.88 11.68 -34.61
C LYS A 75 -8.22 10.95 -34.42
N LEU A 76 -9.13 11.50 -33.62
CA LEU A 76 -10.52 11.06 -33.45
C LEU A 76 -11.46 12.04 -34.15
#